data_AF-A0A1H0QHB0-F1
#
_entry.id   AF-A0A1H0QHB0-F1
#
_cell.length_a   1.000
_cell.length_b   1.000
_cell.length_c   1.000
_cell.angle_alpha   90.00
_cell.angle_beta   90.00
_cell.angle_gamma   90.00
#
_symmetry.space_group_name_H-M   'P 1'
#
loop_
_entity.id
_entity.type
_entity.pdbx_description
1 polymer ?
#
loop_
_entity_poly.entity_id
_entity_poly.type
_entity_poly.pdbx_seq_one_letter_code
_entity_poly.pdbx_strand_id
1 'polypeptide(L)' 'MINKDSLIDALKQGVAGANHQTFPICVDSFTNLWQYEYGSLEDLPQDVDDIIASRAVELGLIELDY' A
#
# COMPACT_ATOMS: atom_id res chain seq x y z
N MET A 1 3.23 -10.05 16.64
CA MET A 1 2.77 -10.37 15.29
C MET A 1 1.49 -9.60 15.04
N ILE A 2 1.60 -8.56 14.24
CA ILE A 2 0.44 -7.80 13.76
C ILE A 2 -0.41 -8.73 12.90
N ASN A 3 -1.73 -8.56 12.89
CA ASN A 3 -2.61 -9.31 12.01
C ASN A 3 -2.55 -8.74 10.58
N LYS A 4 -2.45 -9.60 9.56
CA LYS A 4 -2.34 -9.20 8.14
C LYS A 4 -3.49 -8.29 7.72
N ASP A 5 -4.72 -8.69 7.99
CA ASP A 5 -5.92 -7.94 7.62
C ASP A 5 -5.94 -6.56 8.28
N SER A 6 -5.54 -6.48 9.55
CA SER A 6 -5.43 -5.19 10.26
C SER A 6 -4.39 -4.26 9.63
N LEU A 7 -3.27 -4.80 9.14
CA LEU A 7 -2.24 -4.01 8.47
C LEU A 7 -2.68 -3.54 7.08
N ILE A 8 -3.42 -4.39 6.35
CA ILE A 8 -4.01 -4.05 5.06
C ILE A 8 -5.11 -3.00 5.23
N ASP A 9 -5.96 -3.10 6.25
CA ASP A 9 -6.97 -2.09 6.55
C ASP A 9 -6.35 -0.74 6.93
N ALA A 10 -5.22 -0.75 7.64
CA ALA A 10 -4.45 0.46 7.92
C ALA A 10 -3.89 1.09 6.63
N LEU A 11 -3.38 0.26 5.70
CA LEU A 11 -2.95 0.72 4.38
C LEU A 11 -4.12 1.37 3.62
N LYS A 12 -5.28 0.69 3.53
CA LYS A 12 -6.49 1.21 2.86
C LYS A 12 -6.87 2.59 3.37
N GLN A 13 -6.91 2.76 4.70
CA GLN A 13 -7.23 4.04 5.33
C GLN A 13 -6.15 5.11 5.06
N GLY A 14 -4.88 4.72 5.13
CA GLY A 14 -3.75 5.61 4.89
C GLY A 14 -3.73 6.15 3.46
N VAL A 15 -3.87 5.27 2.46
CA VAL A 15 -3.81 5.68 1.05
C VAL A 15 -5.03 6.48 0.62
N ALA A 16 -6.22 6.21 1.17
CA ALA A 16 -7.45 6.94 0.84
C ALA A 16 -7.35 8.44 1.19
N GLY A 17 -6.66 8.77 2.27
CA GLY A 17 -6.39 10.16 2.68
C GLY A 17 -5.10 10.77 2.12
N ALA A 18 -4.25 9.96 1.47
CA ALA A 18 -2.92 10.40 1.06
C ALA A 18 -2.96 11.24 -0.22
N ASN A 19 -2.13 12.27 -0.30
CA ASN A 19 -1.92 13.07 -1.50
C ASN A 19 -0.59 12.68 -2.18
N HIS A 20 -0.21 13.37 -3.26
CA HIS A 20 1.05 13.12 -3.99
C HIS A 20 2.29 13.04 -3.10
N GLN A 21 2.35 13.83 -2.03
CA GLN A 21 3.50 13.88 -1.12
C GLN A 21 3.44 12.79 -0.05
N THR A 22 2.25 12.53 0.50
CA THR A 22 2.08 11.56 1.60
C THR A 22 1.85 10.13 1.14
N PHE A 23 1.49 9.93 -0.13
CA PHE A 23 1.24 8.60 -0.69
C PHE A 23 2.48 7.70 -0.71
N PRO A 24 3.64 8.14 -1.24
CA PRO A 24 4.86 7.32 -1.18
C PRO A 24 5.26 6.96 0.26
N ILE A 25 5.12 7.90 1.19
CA ILE A 25 5.42 7.69 2.62
C ILE A 25 4.50 6.63 3.24
N CYS A 26 3.22 6.62 2.87
CA CYS A 26 2.26 5.63 3.33
C CYS A 26 2.64 4.22 2.83
N VAL A 27 3.00 4.11 1.55
CA VAL A 27 3.41 2.85 0.93
C VAL A 27 4.71 2.34 1.56
N ASP A 28 5.71 3.20 1.73
CA ASP A 28 6.99 2.85 2.37
C ASP A 28 6.81 2.41 3.82
N SER A 29 5.93 3.08 4.57
CA SER A 29 5.66 2.70 5.97
C SER A 29 5.02 1.32 6.06
N PHE A 30 4.08 1.03 5.15
CA PHE A 30 3.44 -0.28 5.07
C PHE A 30 4.44 -1.38 4.69
N THR A 31 5.24 -1.19 3.63
CA THR A 31 6.19 -2.21 3.16
C THR A 31 7.26 -2.51 4.20
N ASN A 32 7.78 -1.49 4.87
CA ASN A 32 8.72 -1.65 5.98
C ASN A 32 8.12 -2.45 7.14
N LEU A 33 6.90 -2.13 7.55
CA LEU A 33 6.23 -2.83 8.65
C LEU A 33 5.87 -4.27 8.27
N TRP A 34 5.40 -4.48 7.04
CA TRP A 34 5.13 -5.82 6.52
C TRP A 34 6.40 -6.68 6.50
N GLN A 35 7.48 -6.17 5.93
CA GLN A 35 8.73 -6.90 5.85
C GLN A 35 9.33 -7.17 7.24
N TYR A 36 9.15 -6.26 8.21
CA TYR A 36 9.54 -6.49 9.59
C TYR A 36 8.75 -7.63 10.25
N GLU A 37 7.43 -7.67 10.06
CA GLU A 37 6.55 -8.67 10.69
C GLU A 37 6.58 -10.04 10.00
N TYR A 38 6.74 -10.08 8.67
CA TYR A 38 6.59 -11.30 7.86
C TYR A 38 7.86 -11.71 7.09
N GLY A 39 8.90 -10.89 7.11
CA GLY A 39 10.22 -11.22 6.54
C GLY A 39 10.34 -11.10 5.02
N SER A 40 9.24 -10.96 4.28
CA SER A 40 9.23 -10.85 2.82
C SER A 40 8.02 -10.07 2.30
N LEU A 41 8.16 -9.47 1.12
CA LEU A 41 7.06 -8.87 0.35
C LEU A 41 6.49 -9.84 -0.70
N GLU A 42 7.08 -11.02 -0.89
CA GLU A 42 6.63 -12.01 -1.89
C GLU A 42 5.22 -12.58 -1.59
N ASP A 43 4.85 -12.61 -0.31
CA ASP A 43 3.55 -13.10 0.15
C ASP A 43 2.52 -11.97 0.36
N LEU A 44 2.71 -10.83 -0.30
CA LEU A 44 1.73 -9.75 -0.30
C LEU A 44 0.45 -10.23 -1.01
N PRO A 45 -0.72 -10.06 -0.40
CA PRO A 45 -1.97 -10.37 -1.09
C PRO A 45 -2.19 -9.39 -2.25
N GLN A 46 -2.78 -9.88 -3.33
CA GLN A 46 -3.04 -9.08 -4.54
C GLN A 46 -3.86 -7.82 -4.27
N ASP A 47 -4.71 -7.80 -3.23
CA ASP A 47 -5.49 -6.62 -2.88
C ASP A 47 -4.62 -5.42 -2.51
N VAL A 48 -3.41 -5.63 -1.99
CA VAL A 48 -2.42 -4.59 -1.70
C VAL A 48 -2.00 -3.88 -2.98
N ASP A 49 -1.70 -4.63 -4.04
CA ASP A 49 -1.31 -4.06 -5.32
C ASP A 49 -2.44 -3.22 -5.91
N ASP A 50 -3.68 -3.73 -5.87
CA ASP A 50 -4.86 -3.02 -6.36
C ASP A 50 -5.09 -1.70 -5.60
N ILE A 51 -4.92 -1.70 -4.28
CA ILE A 51 -5.06 -0.51 -3.43
C ILE A 51 -4.02 0.56 -3.81
N ILE A 52 -2.76 0.16 -3.97
CA ILE A 52 -1.66 1.07 -4.29
C ILE A 52 -1.82 1.60 -5.71
N ALA A 53 -2.09 0.72 -6.68
CA ALA A 53 -2.26 1.08 -8.08
C ALA A 53 -3.45 2.03 -8.28
N SER A 54 -4.62 1.71 -7.70
CA SER A 54 -5.80 2.57 -7.79
C SER A 54 -5.51 3.99 -7.29
N ARG A 55 -4.87 4.11 -6.13
CA ARG A 55 -4.55 5.43 -5.59
C ARG A 55 -3.49 6.16 -6.41
N ALA A 56 -2.49 5.44 -6.93
CA ALA A 56 -1.48 6.03 -7.79
C ALA A 56 -2.07 6.58 -9.11
N VAL A 57 -3.05 5.89 -9.70
CA VAL A 57 -3.81 6.37 -10.88
C VAL A 57 -4.64 7.60 -10.54
N GLU A 58 -5.36 7.60 -9.41
CA GLU A 58 -6.14 8.77 -8.96
C GLU A 58 -5.28 10.02 -8.73
N LEU A 59 -4.03 9.81 -8.29
CA LEU A 59 -3.03 10.86 -8.13
C LEU A 59 -2.27 11.16 -9.43
N GLY A 60 -2.57 10.52 -10.56
CA GLY A 60 -1.86 10.73 -11.82
C GLY A 60 -0.36 10.41 -11.76
N LEU A 61 0.04 9.52 -10.85
CA LEU A 61 1.43 9.08 -10.68
C LEU A 61 1.81 7.97 -11.65
N ILE A 62 0.82 7.19 -12.08
CA ILE A 62 0.94 6.13 -13.08
C ILE A 62 -0.25 6.19 -14.03
N GLU A 63 -0.03 5.74 -15.26
CA GLU A 63 -1.10 5.47 -16.23
C GLU A 63 -1.17 3.95 -16.42
N LEU A 64 -2.39 3.40 -16.48
CA LEU A 64 -2.59 2.00 -16.83
C LEU A 64 -2.65 1.91 -18.35
N ASP A 65 -1.61 1.37 -18.97
CA ASP A 65 -1.61 1.02 -20.39
C ASP A 65 -2.56 -0.17 -20.60
N TYR A 66 -3.68 0.06 -21.30
CA TYR A 66 -4.66 -0.96 -21.70
C TYR A 66 -4.37 -1.54 -23.09
#